data_AF-B5YEP6-F1
#
_entry.id   AF-B5YEP6-F1
#
_cell.length_a   1.000
_cell.length_b   1.000
_cell.length_c   1.000
_cell.angle_alpha   90.00
_cell.angle_beta   90.00
_cell.angle_gamma   90.00
#
_symmetry.space_group_name_H-M   'P 1'
#
loop_
_entity.id
_entity.type
_entity.pdbx_description
1 polymer ?
#
loop_
_entity_poly.entity_id
_entity_poly.type
_entity_poly.pdbx_seq_one_letter_code
_entity_poly.pdbx_strand_id
1 'polypeptide(L)'
;MIRRSPYKDLMKYEKILSEDLGEGERLFLHYTLIQAKSNLEVAENSDYFVSPLLFFYGLVALSKIIILIKTKTIPREVLHGLTVRIAGEKSVDWTKDYDPRIETVLVKEKGLFPTFYKTISTYSLPEGEKYTLGDLFLFLNKRTSLDTLAIHYLILFLLSMLTRYEPQKWGWAYEKSSFSRELQTYLKIIGRDVYDLWKEKIKL
;
A
#
# COMPACT_ATOMS: atom_id res chain seq x y z
N MET A 1 24.09 -2.89 -12.61
CA MET A 1 23.16 -3.55 -13.54
C MET A 1 21.78 -2.94 -13.32
N ILE A 2 21.32 -2.07 -14.23
CA ILE A 2 19.99 -1.44 -14.12
C ILE A 2 18.96 -2.56 -14.34
N ARG A 3 18.42 -3.12 -13.23
CA ARG A 3 17.28 -4.03 -13.32
C ARG A 3 16.16 -3.25 -13.99
N ARG A 4 15.69 -3.70 -15.16
CA ARG A 4 14.51 -3.12 -15.80
C ARG A 4 13.36 -3.21 -14.79
N SER A 5 12.71 -2.07 -14.53
CA SER A 5 11.57 -2.00 -13.63
C SER A 5 10.47 -2.98 -14.09
N PRO A 6 9.97 -3.86 -13.20
CA PRO A 6 9.01 -4.90 -13.59
C PRO A 6 7.65 -4.34 -14.03
N TYR A 7 7.35 -3.08 -13.69
CA TYR A 7 6.05 -2.45 -13.96
C TYR A 7 5.82 -2.12 -15.44
N LYS A 8 6.86 -2.13 -16.27
CA LYS A 8 6.72 -1.98 -17.73
C LYS A 8 5.78 -3.02 -18.33
N ASP A 9 5.68 -4.18 -17.68
CA ASP A 9 4.84 -5.28 -18.13
C ASP A 9 3.38 -5.16 -17.69
N LEU A 10 3.02 -4.21 -16.81
CA LEU A 10 1.63 -4.03 -16.37
C LEU A 10 0.66 -3.84 -17.54
N MET A 11 1.06 -3.08 -18.56
CA MET A 11 0.24 -2.83 -19.74
C MET A 11 0.05 -4.09 -20.61
N LYS A 12 0.93 -5.09 -20.51
CA LYS A 12 0.80 -6.34 -21.26
C LYS A 12 -0.40 -7.18 -20.79
N TYR A 13 -0.80 -7.01 -19.54
CA TYR A 13 -1.92 -7.75 -18.94
C TYR A 13 -3.28 -7.16 -19.29
N GLU A 14 -3.34 -5.95 -19.86
CA GLU A 14 -4.60 -5.27 -20.17
C GLU A 14 -5.51 -6.14 -21.04
N LYS A 15 -4.96 -6.73 -22.11
CA LYS A 15 -5.73 -7.59 -23.03
C LYS A 15 -6.35 -8.76 -22.27
N ILE A 16 -5.55 -9.49 -21.50
CA ILE A 16 -5.97 -10.69 -20.76
C ILE A 16 -7.02 -10.33 -19.69
N LEU A 17 -6.79 -9.25 -18.94
CA LEU A 17 -7.68 -8.81 -17.86
C LEU A 17 -9.00 -8.22 -18.38
N SER A 18 -9.04 -7.78 -19.63
CA SER A 18 -10.21 -7.14 -20.22
C SER A 18 -11.20 -8.09 -20.89
N GLU A 19 -10.84 -9.36 -21.14
CA GLU A 19 -11.61 -10.28 -22.01
C GLU A 19 -13.12 -10.27 -21.72
N ASP A 20 -13.51 -10.37 -20.45
CA ASP A 20 -14.91 -10.44 -20.01
C ASP A 20 -15.50 -9.12 -19.47
N LEU A 21 -14.89 -7.97 -19.78
CA LEU A 21 -15.31 -6.67 -19.25
C LEU A 21 -16.17 -5.89 -20.25
N GLY A 22 -17.13 -5.10 -19.74
CA GLY A 22 -17.85 -4.10 -20.52
C GLY A 22 -16.96 -2.91 -20.86
N GLU A 23 -17.41 -2.04 -21.79
CA GLU A 23 -16.61 -0.90 -22.26
C GLU A 23 -16.16 0.03 -21.11
N GLY A 24 -17.05 0.34 -20.18
CA GLY A 24 -16.75 1.18 -19.02
C GLY A 24 -15.70 0.54 -18.09
N GLU A 25 -15.82 -0.75 -17.81
CA GLU A 25 -14.85 -1.51 -17.03
C GLU A 25 -13.48 -1.60 -17.72
N ARG A 26 -13.46 -1.74 -19.06
CA ARG A 26 -12.21 -1.74 -19.84
C ARG A 26 -11.49 -0.40 -19.76
N LEU A 27 -12.22 0.70 -19.92
CA LEU A 27 -11.64 2.05 -19.79
C LEU A 27 -11.12 2.30 -18.37
N PHE A 28 -11.88 1.89 -17.35
CA PHE A 28 -11.42 1.96 -15.97
C PHE A 28 -10.13 1.16 -15.76
N LEU A 29 -10.08 -0.09 -16.24
CA LEU A 29 -8.90 -0.95 -16.16
C LEU A 29 -7.69 -0.29 -16.84
N HIS A 30 -7.86 0.21 -18.08
CA HIS A 30 -6.80 0.86 -18.85
C HIS A 30 -6.16 2.02 -18.08
N TYR A 31 -6.96 2.99 -17.65
CA TYR A 31 -6.44 4.16 -16.95
C TYR A 31 -5.88 3.82 -15.56
N THR A 32 -6.46 2.81 -14.89
CA THR A 32 -5.95 2.37 -13.59
C THR A 32 -4.62 1.62 -13.71
N LEU A 33 -4.40 0.85 -14.78
CA LEU A 33 -3.10 0.24 -15.09
C LEU A 33 -2.03 1.30 -15.36
N ILE A 34 -2.36 2.35 -16.13
CA ILE A 34 -1.46 3.48 -16.37
C ILE A 34 -1.12 4.17 -15.05
N GLN A 35 -2.12 4.43 -14.19
CA GLN A 35 -1.90 5.05 -12.89
C GLN A 35 -1.00 4.20 -11.99
N ALA A 36 -1.25 2.88 -11.91
CA ALA A 36 -0.42 1.95 -11.14
C ALA A 36 1.02 1.95 -11.63
N LYS A 37 1.22 1.78 -12.95
CA LYS A 37 2.55 1.80 -13.58
C LYS A 37 3.29 3.10 -13.30
N SER A 38 2.66 4.23 -13.56
CA SER A 38 3.28 5.55 -13.38
C SER A 38 3.72 5.76 -11.93
N ASN A 39 2.85 5.49 -10.96
CA ASN A 39 3.17 5.63 -9.55
C ASN A 39 4.34 4.73 -9.13
N LEU A 40 4.33 3.45 -9.50
CA LEU A 40 5.37 2.50 -9.10
C LEU A 40 6.73 2.80 -9.76
N GLU A 41 6.74 3.16 -11.04
CA GLU A 41 7.97 3.54 -11.75
C GLU A 41 8.58 4.83 -11.18
N VAL A 42 7.76 5.85 -10.90
CA VAL A 42 8.27 7.09 -10.31
C VAL A 42 8.70 6.86 -8.86
N ALA A 43 7.99 6.03 -8.09
CA ALA A 43 8.37 5.69 -6.73
C ALA A 43 9.79 5.11 -6.67
N GLU A 44 10.12 4.14 -7.53
CA GLU A 44 11.45 3.51 -7.59
C GLU A 44 12.60 4.48 -7.90
N ASN A 45 12.30 5.59 -8.58
CA ASN A 45 13.30 6.57 -9.01
C ASN A 45 13.27 7.86 -8.16
N SER A 46 12.34 7.97 -7.22
CA SER A 46 12.20 9.11 -6.33
C SER A 46 12.93 8.91 -5.01
N ASP A 47 13.25 10.00 -4.32
CA ASP A 47 13.82 9.93 -2.99
C ASP A 47 12.82 9.42 -1.94
N TYR A 48 13.30 9.20 -0.73
CA TYR A 48 12.52 8.62 0.36
C TYR A 48 11.46 9.59 0.92
N PHE A 49 11.50 10.90 0.65
CA PHE A 49 10.42 11.83 1.04
C PHE A 49 9.18 11.70 0.15
N VAL A 50 9.33 11.17 -1.07
CA VAL A 50 8.22 11.06 -2.03
C VAL A 50 7.81 9.61 -2.29
N SER A 51 8.77 8.68 -2.36
CA SER A 51 8.51 7.30 -2.75
C SER A 51 7.42 6.57 -1.95
N PRO A 52 7.27 6.70 -0.61
CA PRO A 52 6.21 5.99 0.10
C PRO A 52 4.81 6.42 -0.33
N LEU A 53 4.64 7.70 -0.67
CA LEU A 53 3.37 8.24 -1.17
C LEU A 53 3.02 7.62 -2.54
N LEU A 54 4.00 7.55 -3.42
CA LEU A 54 3.83 7.00 -4.76
C LEU A 54 3.60 5.49 -4.71
N PHE A 55 4.35 4.74 -3.91
CA PHE A 55 4.09 3.32 -3.70
C PHE A 55 2.68 3.07 -3.15
N PHE A 56 2.23 3.90 -2.20
CA PHE A 56 0.87 3.80 -1.68
C PHE A 56 -0.18 3.98 -2.78
N TYR A 57 -0.09 5.04 -3.59
CA TYR A 57 -1.07 5.27 -4.66
C TYR A 57 -0.96 4.27 -5.82
N GLY A 58 0.24 3.72 -6.07
CA GLY A 58 0.42 2.56 -6.95
C GLY A 58 -0.35 1.35 -6.47
N LEU A 59 -0.20 0.99 -5.18
CA LEU A 59 -0.92 -0.11 -4.56
C LEU A 59 -2.44 0.14 -4.48
N VAL A 60 -2.89 1.38 -4.26
CA VAL A 60 -4.30 1.77 -4.33
C VAL A 60 -4.88 1.46 -5.72
N ALA A 61 -4.16 1.82 -6.79
CA ALA A 61 -4.57 1.54 -8.16
C ALA A 61 -4.62 0.02 -8.43
N LEU A 62 -3.57 -0.72 -8.03
CA LEU A 62 -3.52 -2.18 -8.13
C LEU A 62 -4.68 -2.86 -7.39
N SER A 63 -5.04 -2.35 -6.20
CA SER A 63 -6.15 -2.85 -5.39
C SER A 63 -7.50 -2.64 -6.07
N LYS A 64 -7.70 -1.49 -6.72
CA LYS A 64 -8.89 -1.23 -7.53
C LYS A 64 -9.03 -2.20 -8.69
N ILE A 65 -7.91 -2.55 -9.34
CA ILE A 65 -7.90 -3.57 -10.39
C ILE A 65 -8.29 -4.93 -9.82
N ILE A 66 -7.73 -5.34 -8.67
CA ILE A 66 -8.14 -6.60 -8.01
C ILE A 66 -9.65 -6.63 -7.76
N ILE A 67 -10.22 -5.55 -7.21
CA ILE A 67 -11.67 -5.46 -6.97
C ILE A 67 -12.44 -5.64 -8.27
N LEU A 68 -12.08 -4.90 -9.33
CA LEU A 68 -12.75 -5.01 -10.62
C LEU A 68 -12.67 -6.43 -11.18
N ILE A 69 -11.49 -7.04 -11.18
CA ILE A 69 -11.28 -8.36 -11.79
C ILE A 69 -12.05 -9.45 -11.03
N LYS A 70 -12.10 -9.37 -9.70
CA LYS A 70 -12.76 -10.37 -8.86
C LYS A 70 -14.26 -10.19 -8.74
N THR A 71 -14.76 -8.95 -8.78
CA THR A 71 -16.19 -8.64 -8.55
C THR A 71 -16.93 -8.20 -9.81
N LYS A 72 -16.20 -7.96 -10.91
CA LYS A 72 -16.71 -7.37 -12.15
C LYS A 72 -17.41 -6.01 -11.94
N THR A 73 -17.12 -5.35 -10.82
CA THR A 73 -17.71 -4.06 -10.44
C THR A 73 -16.61 -3.05 -10.19
N ILE A 74 -16.77 -1.84 -10.74
CA ILE A 74 -15.87 -0.72 -10.49
C ILE A 74 -16.03 -0.26 -9.03
N PRO A 75 -14.95 -0.23 -8.22
CA PRO A 75 -15.00 0.34 -6.87
C PRO A 75 -15.24 1.85 -6.93
N ARG A 76 -16.16 2.36 -6.10
CA ARG A 76 -16.59 3.78 -6.08
C ARG A 76 -16.18 4.50 -4.79
N GLU A 77 -15.51 3.81 -3.88
CA GLU A 77 -15.08 4.34 -2.60
C GLU A 77 -14.02 5.44 -2.80
N VAL A 78 -14.37 6.65 -2.41
CA VAL A 78 -13.47 7.81 -2.45
C VAL A 78 -12.51 7.79 -1.27
N LEU A 79 -13.00 7.38 -0.10
CA LEU A 79 -12.19 7.30 1.12
C LEU A 79 -11.43 5.97 1.18
N HIS A 80 -10.21 6.01 1.72
CA HIS A 80 -9.40 4.80 1.92
C HIS A 80 -10.03 3.80 2.90
N GLY A 81 -10.90 4.26 3.80
CA GLY A 81 -11.39 3.42 4.92
C GLY A 81 -10.34 3.18 5.99
N LEU A 82 -9.32 4.05 6.05
CA LEU A 82 -8.21 4.02 6.99
C LEU A 82 -8.07 5.41 7.62
N THR A 83 -7.68 5.45 8.88
CA THR A 83 -7.31 6.70 9.56
C THR A 83 -6.11 6.46 10.44
N VAL A 84 -5.28 7.48 10.62
CA VAL A 84 -4.21 7.44 11.61
C VAL A 84 -4.81 7.88 12.93
N ARG A 85 -4.55 7.12 14.00
CA ARG A 85 -4.66 7.66 15.34
C ARG A 85 -3.26 7.87 15.86
N ILE A 86 -2.92 9.13 16.12
CA ILE A 86 -1.79 9.46 16.98
C ILE A 86 -2.19 8.93 18.36
N ALA A 87 -1.45 7.94 18.87
CA ALA A 87 -1.60 7.53 20.27
C ALA A 87 -1.40 8.79 21.11
N GLY A 88 -2.40 9.11 21.94
CA GLY A 88 -2.43 10.35 22.70
C GLY A 88 -1.23 10.42 23.64
N GLU A 89 -0.27 11.27 23.27
CA GLU A 89 0.27 12.34 24.10
C GLU A 89 1.07 13.28 23.20
N LYS A 90 1.09 14.55 23.60
CA LYS A 90 1.76 15.68 22.97
C LYS A 90 3.07 15.30 22.29
N SER A 91 3.25 15.78 21.05
CA SER A 91 4.56 16.10 20.45
C SER A 91 5.74 15.29 21.02
N VAL A 92 5.81 13.99 20.71
CA VAL A 92 7.07 13.25 20.93
C VAL A 92 8.16 14.10 20.29
N ASP A 93 9.16 14.49 21.09
CA ASP A 93 10.32 15.19 20.57
C ASP A 93 10.98 14.23 19.58
N TRP A 94 10.70 14.50 18.30
CA TRP A 94 11.13 13.64 17.22
C TRP A 94 12.65 13.55 17.17
N THR A 95 13.36 14.52 17.76
CA THR A 95 14.81 14.54 17.81
C THR A 95 15.43 13.66 18.89
N LYS A 96 14.62 12.96 19.71
CA LYS A 96 15.14 12.15 20.82
C LYS A 96 14.59 10.73 20.82
N ASP A 97 13.27 10.60 20.93
CA ASP A 97 12.64 9.33 21.30
C ASP A 97 11.55 8.89 20.30
N TYR A 98 11.50 9.49 19.10
CA TYR A 98 10.51 9.08 18.12
C TYR A 98 10.87 7.73 17.50
N ASP A 99 10.00 6.76 17.79
CA ASP A 99 10.01 5.44 17.21
C ASP A 99 8.81 5.29 16.26
N PRO A 100 9.02 5.18 14.93
CA PRO A 100 7.93 5.08 13.97
C PRO A 100 7.08 3.82 14.16
N ARG A 101 7.54 2.81 14.90
CA ARG A 101 6.79 1.58 15.17
C ARG A 101 5.49 1.84 15.91
N ILE A 102 5.37 2.95 16.65
CA ILE A 102 4.16 3.30 17.41
C ILE A 102 3.02 3.85 16.52
N GLU A 103 3.34 4.24 15.28
CA GLU A 103 2.35 4.80 14.37
C GLU A 103 1.26 3.78 14.10
N THR A 104 0.00 4.19 14.28
CA THR A 104 -1.14 3.27 14.30
C THR A 104 -2.15 3.60 13.23
N VAL A 105 -2.51 2.60 12.44
CA VAL A 105 -3.64 2.66 11.51
C VAL A 105 -4.87 2.03 12.15
N LEU A 106 -5.99 2.71 12.03
CA LEU A 106 -7.32 2.18 12.38
C LEU A 106 -8.10 1.92 11.10
N VAL A 107 -8.69 0.72 11.01
CA VAL A 107 -9.54 0.32 9.89
C VAL A 107 -10.99 0.65 10.17
N LYS A 108 -11.63 1.35 9.23
CA LYS A 108 -13.04 1.73 9.27
C LYS A 108 -13.92 0.64 8.67
N GLU A 109 -15.21 0.66 8.99
CA GLU A 109 -16.20 -0.25 8.38
C GLU A 109 -16.26 -0.11 6.85
N LYS A 110 -16.19 1.14 6.36
CA LYS A 110 -16.39 1.50 4.95
C LYS A 110 -15.17 2.18 4.37
N GLY A 111 -14.91 1.93 3.09
CA GLY A 111 -13.88 2.55 2.29
C GLY A 111 -13.17 1.54 1.41
N LEU A 112 -12.21 2.04 0.63
CA LEU A 112 -11.55 1.24 -0.39
C LEU A 112 -10.78 0.04 0.19
N PHE A 113 -10.06 0.21 1.30
CA PHE A 113 -9.32 -0.88 1.92
C PHE A 113 -10.23 -2.00 2.44
N PRO A 114 -11.30 -1.73 3.22
CA PRO A 114 -12.26 -2.78 3.60
C PRO A 114 -12.88 -3.51 2.40
N THR A 115 -13.25 -2.78 1.34
CA THR A 115 -13.77 -3.38 0.09
C THR A 115 -12.71 -4.27 -0.57
N PHE A 116 -11.48 -3.77 -0.71
CA PHE A 116 -10.34 -4.53 -1.22
C PHE A 116 -10.08 -5.80 -0.40
N TYR A 117 -10.01 -5.69 0.93
CA TYR A 117 -9.67 -6.80 1.80
C TYR A 117 -10.66 -7.96 1.67
N LYS A 118 -11.97 -7.66 1.59
CA LYS A 118 -13.04 -8.66 1.34
C LYS A 118 -12.85 -9.42 0.02
N THR A 119 -12.13 -8.86 -0.96
CA THR A 119 -11.88 -9.55 -2.25
C THR A 119 -10.67 -10.48 -2.21
N ILE A 120 -9.75 -10.32 -1.27
CA ILE A 120 -8.49 -11.09 -1.21
C ILE A 120 -8.39 -12.02 -0.01
N SER A 121 -9.27 -11.88 0.98
CA SER A 121 -9.29 -12.68 2.20
C SER A 121 -10.67 -13.27 2.46
N THR A 122 -10.70 -14.49 2.98
CA THR A 122 -11.92 -15.14 3.49
C THR A 122 -12.22 -14.76 4.93
N TYR A 123 -11.25 -14.21 5.65
CA TYR A 123 -11.43 -13.73 7.01
C TYR A 123 -12.11 -12.37 7.00
N SER A 124 -13.12 -12.17 7.84
CA SER A 124 -13.66 -10.84 8.10
C SER A 124 -12.65 -10.02 8.89
N LEU A 125 -12.44 -8.77 8.50
CA LEU A 125 -11.72 -7.81 9.32
C LEU A 125 -12.74 -7.08 10.21
N PRO A 126 -12.68 -7.24 11.55
CA PRO A 126 -13.59 -6.52 12.43
C PRO A 126 -13.47 -5.00 12.25
N GLU A 127 -14.57 -4.28 12.42
CA GLU A 127 -14.52 -2.82 12.45
C GLU A 127 -13.68 -2.35 13.64
N GLY A 128 -12.87 -1.31 13.44
CA GLY A 128 -12.11 -0.68 14.51
C GLY A 128 -10.83 -1.42 14.87
N GLU A 129 -10.47 -2.46 14.12
CA GLU A 129 -9.14 -3.09 14.17
C GLU A 129 -8.03 -2.05 14.01
N LYS A 130 -6.97 -2.25 14.78
CA LYS A 130 -5.81 -1.35 14.85
C LYS A 130 -4.55 -2.14 14.68
N TYR A 131 -3.63 -1.58 13.91
CA TYR A 131 -2.31 -2.14 13.73
C TYR A 131 -1.28 -1.05 13.88
N THR A 132 -0.25 -1.30 14.69
CA THR A 132 0.93 -0.44 14.72
C THR A 132 1.83 -0.76 13.54
N LEU A 133 2.68 0.19 13.13
CA LEU A 133 3.69 -0.07 12.10
C LEU A 133 4.61 -1.22 12.53
N GLY A 134 4.95 -1.30 13.81
CA GLY A 134 5.73 -2.40 14.38
C GLY A 134 5.06 -3.76 14.18
N ASP A 135 3.77 -3.87 14.51
CA ASP A 135 3.00 -5.12 14.32
C ASP A 135 2.99 -5.55 12.85
N LEU A 136 2.74 -4.60 11.94
CA LEU A 136 2.67 -4.89 10.51
C LEU A 136 4.02 -5.41 9.95
N PHE A 137 5.14 -4.83 10.37
CA PHE A 137 6.46 -5.33 9.99
C PHE A 137 6.77 -6.72 10.58
N LEU A 138 6.30 -7.00 11.80
CA LEU A 138 6.38 -8.35 12.36
C LEU A 138 5.54 -9.35 11.55
N PHE A 139 4.38 -8.93 11.07
CA PHE A 139 3.49 -9.78 10.28
C PHE A 139 4.04 -10.11 8.90
N LEU A 140 4.89 -9.27 8.30
CA LEU A 140 5.58 -9.61 7.04
C LEU A 140 6.44 -10.88 7.15
N ASN A 141 6.94 -11.21 8.35
CA ASN A 141 7.82 -12.33 8.60
C ASN A 141 7.13 -13.51 9.30
N LYS A 142 5.80 -13.45 9.48
CA LYS A 142 5.03 -14.46 10.21
C LYS A 142 3.77 -14.83 9.45
N ARG A 143 3.32 -16.07 9.58
CA ARG A 143 1.97 -16.44 9.10
C ARG A 143 0.95 -15.76 10.01
N THR A 144 0.09 -14.94 9.42
CA THR A 144 -1.04 -14.30 10.10
C THR A 144 -2.31 -14.53 9.29
N SER A 145 -3.47 -14.21 9.88
CA SER A 145 -4.75 -14.19 9.14
C SER A 145 -4.87 -13.01 8.18
N LEU A 146 -4.03 -11.98 8.34
CA LEU A 146 -4.02 -10.80 7.51
C LEU A 146 -3.18 -11.07 6.26
N ASP A 147 -3.79 -10.86 5.08
CA ASP A 147 -3.13 -11.10 3.81
C ASP A 147 -1.87 -10.22 3.64
N THR A 148 -0.78 -10.78 3.10
CA THR A 148 0.49 -10.07 2.92
C THR A 148 0.34 -8.80 2.09
N LEU A 149 -0.48 -8.80 1.03
CA LEU A 149 -0.72 -7.60 0.23
C LEU A 149 -1.51 -6.54 1.03
N ALA A 150 -2.41 -6.97 1.91
CA ALA A 150 -3.12 -6.08 2.83
C ALA A 150 -2.16 -5.47 3.88
N ILE A 151 -1.21 -6.26 4.39
CA ILE A 151 -0.16 -5.77 5.30
C ILE A 151 0.63 -4.65 4.62
N HIS A 152 1.10 -4.87 3.38
CA HIS A 152 1.81 -3.83 2.62
C HIS A 152 0.96 -2.58 2.38
N TYR A 153 -0.35 -2.74 2.14
CA TYR A 153 -1.28 -1.61 2.01
C TYR A 153 -1.31 -0.75 3.27
N LEU A 154 -1.44 -1.39 4.44
CA LEU A 154 -1.50 -0.70 5.73
C LEU A 154 -0.17 -0.02 6.09
N ILE A 155 0.96 -0.68 5.82
CA ILE A 155 2.30 -0.10 6.01
C ILE A 155 2.44 1.14 5.12
N LEU A 156 2.19 1.01 3.82
CA LEU A 156 2.34 2.12 2.87
C LEU A 156 1.37 3.26 3.16
N PHE A 157 0.17 2.96 3.67
CA PHE A 157 -0.74 3.99 4.16
C PHE A 157 -0.09 4.82 5.28
N LEU A 158 0.46 4.17 6.32
CA LEU A 158 1.12 4.85 7.43
C LEU A 158 2.33 5.67 6.97
N LEU A 159 3.21 5.08 6.16
CA LEU A 159 4.39 5.77 5.65
C LEU A 159 4.00 6.96 4.76
N SER A 160 2.96 6.83 3.93
CA SER A 160 2.44 7.94 3.11
C SER A 160 1.84 9.09 3.92
N MET A 161 1.36 8.80 5.13
CA MET A 161 0.84 9.81 6.05
C MET A 161 2.00 10.56 6.71
N LEU A 162 3.02 9.82 7.17
CA LEU A 162 4.23 10.43 7.73
C LEU A 162 4.93 11.34 6.73
N THR A 163 5.14 10.89 5.49
CA THR A 163 5.83 11.70 4.47
C THR A 163 5.11 13.00 4.13
N ARG A 164 3.77 12.98 4.08
CA ARG A 164 2.96 14.14 3.69
C ARG A 164 2.71 15.13 4.81
N TYR A 165 2.46 14.62 6.01
CA TYR A 165 1.94 15.43 7.12
C TYR A 165 2.95 15.65 8.24
N GLU A 166 4.00 14.83 8.33
CA GLU A 166 5.00 14.85 9.40
C GLU A 166 6.44 14.66 8.85
N PRO A 167 6.88 15.47 7.86
CA PRO A 167 8.15 15.24 7.16
C PRO A 167 9.38 15.20 8.08
N GLN A 168 9.37 15.94 9.19
CA GLN A 168 10.41 15.92 10.22
C GLN A 168 10.48 14.60 10.98
N LYS A 169 9.33 14.00 11.33
CA LYS A 169 9.26 12.67 11.95
C LYS A 169 9.70 11.61 10.95
N TRP A 170 9.28 11.73 9.70
CA TRP A 170 9.68 10.81 8.64
C TRP A 170 11.19 10.82 8.38
N GLY A 171 11.79 12.02 8.22
CA GLY A 171 13.23 12.15 8.04
C GLY A 171 14.00 11.53 9.20
N TRP A 172 13.60 11.81 10.44
CA TRP A 172 14.18 11.17 11.61
C TRP A 172 14.02 9.65 11.63
N ALA A 173 12.82 9.14 11.37
CA ALA A 173 12.55 7.71 11.29
C ALA A 173 13.47 7.01 10.28
N TYR A 174 13.59 7.59 9.08
CA TYR A 174 14.34 7.01 7.99
C TYR A 174 15.85 7.12 8.16
N GLU A 175 16.37 8.19 8.77
CA GLU A 175 17.80 8.45 8.86
C GLU A 175 18.44 8.08 10.20
N LYS A 176 17.69 8.21 11.31
CA LYS A 176 18.26 8.25 12.67
C LYS A 176 17.63 7.29 13.66
N SER A 177 16.36 6.92 13.47
CA SER A 177 15.70 6.02 14.43
C SER A 177 16.32 4.63 14.45
N SER A 178 16.09 3.89 15.54
CA SER A 178 16.51 2.49 15.65
C SER A 178 15.88 1.57 14.60
N PHE A 179 14.81 2.02 13.92
CA PHE A 179 14.08 1.29 12.88
C PHE A 179 14.45 1.71 11.44
N SER A 180 15.46 2.58 11.31
CA SER A 180 15.91 3.14 10.03
C SER A 180 16.30 2.06 9.01
N ARG A 181 17.02 1.01 9.44
CA ARG A 181 17.52 -0.03 8.54
C ARG A 181 16.38 -0.85 7.92
N GLU A 182 15.37 -1.14 8.71
CA GLU A 182 14.17 -1.87 8.31
C GLU A 182 13.37 -1.07 7.29
N LEU A 183 13.16 0.23 7.54
CA LEU A 183 12.49 1.14 6.60
C LEU A 183 13.25 1.24 5.27
N GLN A 184 14.57 1.42 5.31
CA GLN A 184 15.41 1.48 4.11
C GLN A 184 15.38 0.17 3.32
N THR A 185 15.39 -0.97 4.02
CA THR A 185 15.33 -2.28 3.37
C THR A 185 13.96 -2.48 2.72
N TYR A 186 12.89 -2.15 3.43
CA TYR A 186 11.52 -2.22 2.94
C TYR A 186 11.32 -1.40 1.67
N LEU A 187 11.71 -0.12 1.67
CA LEU A 187 11.52 0.76 0.51
C LEU A 187 12.34 0.34 -0.72
N LYS A 188 13.43 -0.42 -0.55
CA LYS A 188 14.21 -0.96 -1.68
C LYS A 188 13.53 -2.13 -2.38
N ILE A 189 12.66 -2.87 -1.69
CA ILE A 189 12.08 -4.12 -2.22
C ILE A 189 10.57 -4.01 -2.48
N ILE A 190 9.88 -3.10 -1.78
CA ILE A 190 8.42 -3.05 -1.70
C ILE A 190 7.71 -3.03 -3.05
N GLY A 191 8.24 -2.27 -4.01
CA GLY A 191 7.61 -2.18 -5.32
C GLY A 191 7.53 -3.54 -6.03
N ARG A 192 8.60 -4.35 -5.94
CA ARG A 192 8.64 -5.71 -6.50
C ARG A 192 7.70 -6.64 -5.75
N ASP A 193 7.75 -6.63 -4.43
CA ASP A 193 6.92 -7.50 -3.60
C ASP A 193 5.43 -7.24 -3.85
N VAL A 194 5.02 -5.97 -3.91
CA VAL A 194 3.65 -5.57 -4.24
C VAL A 194 3.26 -6.03 -5.64
N TYR A 195 4.13 -5.89 -6.63
CA TYR A 195 3.85 -6.33 -8.00
C TYR A 195 3.68 -7.85 -8.11
N ASP A 196 4.55 -8.62 -7.46
CA ASP A 196 4.49 -10.08 -7.48
C ASP A 196 3.25 -10.59 -6.75
N LEU A 197 2.96 -10.08 -5.55
CA LEU A 197 1.74 -10.40 -4.81
C LEU A 197 0.47 -9.99 -5.58
N TRP A 198 0.50 -8.85 -6.29
CA TRP A 198 -0.64 -8.42 -7.09
C TRP A 198 -0.96 -9.42 -8.22
N LYS A 199 0.06 -9.87 -8.97
CA LYS A 199 -0.12 -10.90 -10.02
C LYS A 199 -0.74 -12.17 -9.47
N GLU A 200 -0.26 -12.64 -8.32
CA GLU A 200 -0.83 -13.81 -7.64
C GLU A 200 -2.34 -13.62 -7.37
N LYS A 201 -2.76 -12.44 -6.91
CA LYS A 201 -4.19 -12.18 -6.62
C LYS A 201 -5.08 -12.19 -7.84
N ILE A 202 -4.56 -11.84 -9.01
CA ILE A 202 -5.29 -11.86 -10.28
C ILE A 202 -5.00 -13.09 -11.15
N LYS A 203 -4.22 -14.05 -10.63
CA LYS A 203 -3.86 -15.33 -11.28
C LYS A 203 -3.11 -15.14 -12.61
N LEU A 204 -2.15 -14.21 -12.63
CA LEU A 204 -1.22 -13.98 -13.75
C LEU A 204 0.20 -14.45 -13.42
#